data_AF-A0A9D2ZX01-F1
#
_entry.id   AF-A0A9D2ZX01-F1
#
_cell.length_a   1.000
_cell.length_b   1.000
_cell.length_c   1.000
_cell.angle_alpha   90.00
_cell.angle_beta   90.00
_cell.angle_gamma   90.00
#
_symmetry.space_group_name_H-M   'P 1'
#
loop_
_entity.id
_entity.type
_entity.pdbx_description
1 polymer ?
#
loop_
_entity_poly.entity_id
_entity_poly.type
_entity_poly.pdbx_seq_one_letter_code
_entity_poly.pdbx_strand_id
1 'polypeptide(L)'
;SITAFIILLSNPEYGSSAEGIQLTQTALSGQLGQWAIHFLTLAIFLFAFSSILGNYYYGEANIEHLTTNRVALRVYQVIVMVSVFIGAIAALDLVWTAADIFMAIMALINLFALLMLSPLVFSLLKNYQKQRKAGFEPVFRRGDLPTFKRINTEVDAWDGTDEVTTTKFWHDRGKKVRPDDE
;
A
#
# COMPACT_ATOMS: atom_id res chain seq x y z
N SER A 1 15.64 -12.44 -0.03
CA SER A 1 14.36 -13.17 -0.17
C SER A 1 14.60 -14.64 0.06
N ILE A 2 13.90 -15.28 1.02
CA ILE A 2 14.09 -16.71 1.38
C ILE A 2 13.73 -17.62 0.19
N THR A 3 12.69 -17.28 -0.56
CA THR A 3 12.23 -18.02 -1.75
C THR A 3 13.32 -18.11 -2.83
N ALA A 4 14.06 -17.02 -3.06
CA ALA A 4 15.15 -17.00 -4.04
C ALA A 4 16.31 -17.92 -3.61
N PHE A 5 16.63 -17.98 -2.32
CA PHE A 5 17.66 -18.90 -1.80
C PHE A 5 17.26 -20.36 -1.99
N ILE A 6 16.00 -20.72 -1.70
CA ILE A 6 15.49 -22.09 -1.87
C ILE A 6 15.59 -22.53 -3.33
N ILE A 7 15.20 -21.67 -4.28
CA ILE A 7 15.27 -21.96 -5.71
C ILE A 7 16.72 -22.11 -6.16
N LEU A 8 17.63 -21.20 -5.78
CA LEU A 8 19.02 -21.28 -6.22
C LEU A 8 19.76 -22.50 -5.64
N LEU A 9 19.44 -22.89 -4.40
CA LEU A 9 20.02 -24.09 -3.76
C LEU A 9 19.50 -25.40 -4.35
N SER A 10 18.35 -25.41 -5.04
CA SER A 10 17.82 -26.62 -5.67
C SER A 10 18.44 -26.93 -7.03
N ASN A 11 19.40 -26.11 -7.51
CA ASN A 11 20.05 -26.23 -8.83
C ASN A 11 19.05 -26.50 -9.98
N PRO A 12 18.12 -25.56 -10.26
CA PRO A 12 17.06 -25.79 -11.23
C PRO A 12 17.60 -25.92 -12.64
N GLU A 13 16.96 -26.75 -13.46
CA GLU A 13 17.21 -26.77 -14.92
C GLU A 13 16.71 -25.46 -15.54
N TYR A 14 17.65 -24.59 -15.91
CA TYR A 14 17.38 -23.33 -16.59
C TYR A 14 16.82 -23.61 -17.99
N GLY A 15 15.62 -23.07 -18.30
CA GLY A 15 14.97 -23.26 -19.60
C GLY A 15 13.93 -24.39 -19.65
N SER A 16 13.63 -25.05 -18.52
CA SER A 16 12.46 -25.93 -18.41
C SER A 16 11.16 -25.11 -18.38
N SER A 17 10.06 -25.67 -18.89
CA SER A 17 8.73 -25.04 -18.97
C SER A 17 8.08 -24.75 -17.60
N ALA A 18 8.80 -24.92 -16.50
CA ALA A 18 8.30 -24.75 -15.14
C ALA A 18 8.51 -23.28 -14.70
N GLU A 19 7.45 -22.47 -14.82
CA GLU A 19 7.49 -21.07 -14.42
C GLU A 19 6.86 -20.81 -13.04
N GLY A 20 7.35 -19.75 -12.38
CA GLY A 20 6.75 -19.21 -11.15
C GLY A 20 6.64 -20.21 -9.99
N ILE A 21 5.41 -20.50 -9.59
CA ILE A 21 5.10 -21.35 -8.42
C ILE A 21 5.58 -22.78 -8.63
N GLN A 22 5.50 -23.30 -9.86
CA GLN A 22 5.87 -24.69 -10.16
C GLN A 22 7.37 -24.92 -9.96
N LEU A 23 8.20 -23.93 -10.30
CA LEU A 23 9.64 -23.96 -10.03
C LEU A 23 9.93 -24.04 -8.52
N THR A 24 9.16 -23.29 -7.72
CA THR A 24 9.31 -23.29 -6.26
C THR A 24 8.84 -24.62 -5.66
N GLN A 25 7.76 -25.21 -6.18
CA GLN A 25 7.29 -26.54 -5.78
C GLN A 25 8.32 -27.62 -6.07
N THR A 26 8.89 -27.64 -7.27
CA THR A 26 9.94 -28.61 -7.66
C THR A 26 11.18 -28.44 -6.79
N ALA A 27 11.66 -27.21 -6.62
CA ALA A 27 12.81 -26.88 -5.79
C ALA A 27 12.64 -27.35 -4.34
N LEU A 28 11.49 -27.06 -3.75
CA LEU A 28 11.18 -27.38 -2.37
C LEU A 28 10.99 -28.89 -2.18
N SER A 29 10.36 -29.58 -3.14
CA SER A 29 10.18 -31.02 -3.10
C SER A 29 11.49 -31.79 -3.21
N GLY A 30 12.46 -31.28 -3.97
CA GLY A 30 13.79 -31.87 -4.12
C GLY A 30 14.65 -31.74 -2.86
N GLN A 31 14.44 -30.69 -2.06
CA GLN A 31 15.22 -30.43 -0.84
C GLN A 31 14.57 -30.97 0.44
N LEU A 32 13.24 -30.84 0.58
CA LEU A 32 12.51 -31.19 1.81
C LEU A 32 11.65 -32.44 1.68
N GLY A 33 11.46 -32.96 0.46
CA GLY A 33 10.57 -34.09 0.17
C GLY A 33 9.16 -33.68 -0.23
N GLN A 34 8.36 -34.67 -0.65
CA GLN A 34 7.04 -34.45 -1.28
C GLN A 34 6.00 -33.78 -0.37
N TRP A 35 6.10 -33.94 0.96
CA TRP A 35 5.17 -33.29 1.91
C TRP A 35 5.20 -31.76 1.80
N ALA A 36 6.33 -31.19 1.37
CA ALA A 36 6.51 -29.75 1.25
C ALA A 36 5.63 -29.15 0.14
N ILE A 37 5.23 -29.93 -0.87
CA ILE A 37 4.32 -29.49 -1.93
C ILE A 37 2.92 -29.21 -1.35
N HIS A 38 2.41 -30.09 -0.49
CA HIS A 38 1.10 -29.92 0.15
C HIS A 38 1.09 -28.70 1.08
N PHE A 39 2.16 -28.54 1.87
CA PHE A 39 2.33 -27.37 2.72
C PHE A 39 2.38 -26.07 1.91
N LEU A 40 3.19 -26.02 0.85
CA LEU A 40 3.32 -24.83 0.00
C LEU A 40 2.01 -24.48 -0.71
N THR A 41 1.25 -25.48 -1.15
CA THR A 41 -0.07 -25.26 -1.78
C THR A 41 -1.04 -24.60 -0.80
N LEU A 42 -1.10 -25.08 0.45
CA LEU A 42 -1.93 -24.45 1.50
C LEU A 42 -1.46 -23.03 1.82
N ALA A 43 -0.15 -22.82 1.91
CA ALA A 43 0.43 -21.50 2.18
C ALA A 43 0.10 -20.49 1.06
N ILE A 44 0.25 -20.89 -0.21
CA ILE A 44 -0.08 -20.06 -1.37
C ILE A 44 -1.58 -19.76 -1.40
N PHE A 45 -2.43 -20.74 -1.11
CA PHE A 45 -3.87 -20.52 -1.02
C PHE A 45 -4.21 -19.45 0.03
N LEU A 46 -3.68 -19.57 1.25
CA LEU A 46 -3.92 -18.60 2.32
C LEU A 46 -3.36 -17.21 1.98
N PHE A 47 -2.19 -17.15 1.33
CA PHE A 47 -1.57 -15.90 0.91
C PHE A 47 -2.33 -15.21 -0.24
N ALA A 48 -2.76 -15.97 -1.24
CA ALA A 48 -3.59 -15.46 -2.32
C ALA A 48 -4.94 -14.98 -1.79
N PHE A 49 -5.57 -15.75 -0.89
CA PHE A 49 -6.83 -15.39 -0.26
C PHE A 49 -6.73 -14.09 0.55
N SER A 50 -5.72 -13.96 1.42
CA SER A 50 -5.53 -12.74 2.20
C SER A 50 -5.19 -11.53 1.32
N SER A 51 -4.43 -11.74 0.25
CA SER A 51 -4.11 -10.69 -0.72
C SER A 51 -5.34 -10.21 -1.48
N ILE A 52 -6.22 -11.12 -1.90
CA ILE A 52 -7.48 -10.77 -2.57
C ILE A 52 -8.37 -9.98 -1.61
N LEU A 53 -8.51 -10.42 -0.36
CA LEU A 53 -9.31 -9.71 0.65
C LEU A 53 -8.75 -8.31 0.94
N GLY A 54 -7.43 -8.17 1.06
CA GLY A 54 -6.79 -6.87 1.24
C GLY A 54 -7.09 -5.93 0.08
N ASN A 55 -6.89 -6.39 -1.16
CA ASN A 55 -7.15 -5.59 -2.36
C ASN A 55 -8.63 -5.24 -2.53
N TYR A 56 -9.53 -6.17 -2.18
CA TYR A 56 -10.97 -5.91 -2.15
C TYR A 56 -11.31 -4.79 -1.16
N TYR A 57 -10.78 -4.85 0.07
CA TYR A 57 -11.03 -3.83 1.08
C TYR A 57 -10.49 -2.46 0.67
N TYR A 58 -9.29 -2.40 0.07
CA TYR A 58 -8.75 -1.15 -0.48
C TYR A 58 -9.65 -0.56 -1.57
N GLY A 59 -10.17 -1.39 -2.49
CA GLY A 59 -11.07 -0.92 -3.53
C GLY A 59 -12.44 -0.50 -2.99
N GLU A 60 -12.99 -1.24 -2.02
CA GLU A 60 -14.24 -0.88 -1.34
C GLU A 60 -14.12 0.48 -0.66
N ALA A 61 -13.06 0.71 0.12
CA ALA A 61 -12.79 2.00 0.76
C ALA A 61 -12.61 3.14 -0.26
N ASN A 62 -11.90 2.89 -1.36
CA ASN A 62 -11.72 3.89 -2.43
C ASN A 62 -13.04 4.26 -3.11
N ILE A 63 -13.92 3.29 -3.36
CA ILE A 63 -15.22 3.53 -3.98
C ILE A 63 -16.16 4.23 -3.00
N GLU A 64 -16.17 3.84 -1.73
CA GLU A 64 -16.96 4.50 -0.69
C GLU A 64 -16.57 5.97 -0.53
N HIS A 65 -15.27 6.28 -0.63
CA HIS A 65 -14.77 7.66 -0.63
C HIS A 65 -15.22 8.45 -1.86
N LEU A 66 -15.25 7.83 -3.05
CA LEU A 66 -15.64 8.50 -4.30
C LEU A 66 -17.17 8.60 -4.47
N THR A 67 -17.94 7.67 -3.92
CA THR A 67 -19.38 7.54 -4.16
C THR A 67 -20.08 6.82 -3.01
N THR A 68 -21.09 7.47 -2.43
CA THR A 68 -21.93 6.90 -1.35
C THR A 68 -23.02 5.95 -1.85
N ASN A 69 -23.04 5.64 -3.15
CA ASN A 69 -24.09 4.82 -3.76
C ASN A 69 -23.86 3.32 -3.50
N ARG A 70 -24.77 2.72 -2.75
CA ARG A 70 -24.77 1.28 -2.42
C ARG A 70 -24.83 0.36 -3.65
N VAL A 71 -25.33 0.83 -4.79
CA VAL A 71 -25.33 0.08 -6.05
C VAL A 71 -23.92 -0.02 -6.63
N ALA A 72 -23.12 1.05 -6.54
CA ALA A 72 -21.74 1.04 -7.03
C ALA A 72 -20.87 0.02 -6.27
N LEU A 73 -21.04 -0.06 -4.95
CA LEU A 73 -20.37 -1.06 -4.11
C LEU A 73 -20.77 -2.49 -4.50
N ARG A 74 -22.06 -2.75 -4.72
CA ARG A 74 -22.54 -4.08 -5.15
C ARG A 74 -22.01 -4.47 -6.53
N VAL A 75 -21.98 -3.53 -7.49
CA VAL A 75 -21.40 -3.78 -8.81
C VAL A 75 -19.92 -4.10 -8.69
N TYR A 76 -19.17 -3.36 -7.87
CA TYR A 76 -17.77 -3.63 -7.61
C TYR A 76 -17.53 -5.03 -7.03
N GLN A 77 -18.30 -5.44 -6.02
CA GLN A 77 -18.24 -6.79 -5.44
C GLN A 77 -18.41 -7.89 -6.50
N VAL A 78 -19.40 -7.72 -7.39
CA VAL A 78 -19.63 -8.67 -8.49
C VAL A 78 -18.44 -8.68 -9.46
N ILE A 79 -17.89 -7.52 -9.82
CA ILE A 79 -16.72 -7.41 -10.70
C ILE A 79 -15.51 -8.12 -10.10
N VAL A 80 -15.22 -7.91 -8.81
CA VAL A 80 -14.10 -8.57 -8.13
C VAL A 80 -14.29 -10.08 -8.13
N MET A 81 -15.50 -10.56 -7.83
CA MET A 81 -15.81 -12.00 -7.83
C MET A 81 -15.61 -12.62 -9.22
N VAL A 82 -16.08 -11.96 -10.27
CA VAL A 82 -15.89 -12.40 -11.66
C VAL A 82 -14.41 -12.35 -12.06
N SER A 83 -13.68 -11.32 -11.63
CA SER A 83 -12.24 -11.18 -11.92
C SER A 83 -11.42 -12.29 -11.28
N VAL A 84 -11.75 -12.68 -10.04
CA VAL A 84 -11.11 -13.83 -9.36
C VAL A 84 -11.40 -15.13 -10.10
N PHE A 85 -12.64 -15.32 -10.56
CA PHE A 85 -13.02 -16.50 -11.35
C PHE A 85 -12.26 -16.54 -12.69
N ILE A 86 -12.21 -15.43 -13.42
CA ILE A 86 -11.45 -15.33 -14.67
C ILE A 86 -9.96 -15.57 -14.43
N GLY A 87 -9.39 -15.00 -13.36
CA GLY A 87 -7.99 -15.19 -12.99
C GLY A 87 -7.62 -16.65 -12.68
N ALA A 88 -8.58 -17.46 -12.21
CA ALA A 88 -8.36 -18.88 -11.96
C ALA A 88 -8.32 -19.75 -13.23
N ILE A 89 -8.88 -19.27 -14.34
CA ILE A 89 -8.97 -20.00 -15.63
C ILE A 89 -8.12 -19.39 -16.75
N ALA A 90 -7.68 -18.14 -16.59
CA ALA A 90 -6.88 -17.42 -17.58
C ALA A 90 -5.43 -17.94 -17.63
N ALA A 91 -4.79 -17.77 -18.79
CA ALA A 91 -3.38 -18.07 -18.94
C ALA A 91 -2.52 -17.14 -18.07
N LEU A 92 -1.45 -17.69 -17.48
CA LEU A 92 -0.57 -16.97 -16.56
C LEU A 92 -0.01 -15.68 -17.20
N ASP A 93 0.46 -15.77 -18.44
CA ASP A 93 1.00 -14.63 -19.21
C ASP A 93 -0.02 -13.51 -19.41
N LEU A 94 -1.29 -13.87 -19.65
CA LEU A 94 -2.35 -12.90 -19.83
C LEU A 94 -2.62 -12.14 -18.52
N VAL A 95 -2.65 -12.87 -17.39
CA VAL A 95 -2.87 -12.28 -16.07
C VAL A 95 -1.72 -11.35 -15.70
N TRP A 96 -0.47 -11.77 -15.92
CA TRP A 96 0.71 -10.93 -15.68
C TRP A 96 0.73 -9.70 -16.58
N THR A 97 0.48 -9.86 -17.88
CA THR A 97 0.46 -8.73 -18.83
C THR A 97 -0.62 -7.72 -18.44
N ALA A 98 -1.82 -8.20 -18.08
CA ALA A 98 -2.89 -7.32 -17.61
C ALA A 98 -2.49 -6.61 -16.30
N ALA A 99 -1.93 -7.33 -15.33
CA ALA A 99 -1.46 -6.77 -14.08
C ALA A 99 -0.40 -5.69 -14.30
N ASP A 100 0.59 -5.93 -15.16
CA ASP A 100 1.65 -4.97 -15.48
C ASP A 100 1.10 -3.67 -16.09
N ILE A 101 0.10 -3.77 -16.98
CA ILE A 101 -0.56 -2.60 -17.55
C ILE A 101 -1.28 -1.79 -16.47
N PHE A 102 -2.09 -2.44 -15.62
CA PHE A 102 -2.82 -1.76 -14.56
C PHE A 102 -1.87 -1.17 -13.49
N MET A 103 -0.82 -1.89 -13.14
CA MET A 103 0.23 -1.39 -12.22
C MET A 103 0.95 -0.19 -12.82
N ALA A 104 1.28 -0.20 -14.11
CA ALA A 104 1.91 0.94 -14.78
C ALA A 104 1.00 2.17 -14.79
N ILE A 105 -0.28 2.01 -15.10
CA ILE A 105 -1.26 3.12 -15.07
C ILE A 105 -1.38 3.69 -13.66
N MET A 106 -1.54 2.84 -12.65
CA MET A 106 -1.64 3.27 -11.25
C MET A 106 -0.36 4.00 -10.79
N ALA A 107 0.81 3.47 -11.14
CA ALA A 107 2.10 4.09 -10.83
C ALA A 107 2.23 5.46 -11.48
N LEU A 108 1.81 5.62 -12.74
CA LEU A 108 1.85 6.91 -13.45
C LEU A 108 0.93 7.95 -12.80
N ILE A 109 -0.31 7.58 -12.46
CA ILE A 109 -1.25 8.47 -11.79
C ILE A 109 -0.70 8.91 -10.43
N ASN A 110 -0.21 7.96 -9.63
CA ASN A 110 0.36 8.25 -8.32
C ASN A 110 1.62 9.11 -8.43
N LEU A 111 2.50 8.84 -9.39
CA LEU A 111 3.70 9.64 -9.63
C LEU A 111 3.33 11.08 -10.01
N PHE A 112 2.37 11.26 -10.90
CA PHE A 112 1.90 12.59 -11.28
C PHE A 112 1.33 13.36 -10.09
N ALA A 113 0.49 12.70 -9.27
CA ALA A 113 -0.04 13.30 -8.04
C ALA A 113 1.08 13.68 -7.06
N LEU A 114 2.06 12.80 -6.84
CA LEU A 114 3.22 13.08 -5.98
C LEU A 114 4.05 14.27 -6.49
N LEU A 115 4.24 14.40 -7.80
CA LEU A 115 4.93 15.55 -8.39
C LEU A 115 4.16 16.85 -8.13
N MET A 116 2.84 16.84 -8.25
CA MET A 116 1.99 18.00 -7.97
C MET A 116 1.95 18.35 -6.48
N LEU A 117 1.97 17.35 -5.59
CA LEU A 117 2.03 17.52 -4.13
C LEU A 117 3.45 17.78 -3.60
N SER A 118 4.49 17.58 -4.41
CA SER A 118 5.89 17.73 -3.98
C SER A 118 6.20 19.07 -3.26
N PRO A 119 5.75 20.27 -3.72
CA PRO A 119 6.02 21.50 -2.99
C PRO A 119 5.39 21.52 -1.60
N LEU A 120 4.23 20.89 -1.44
CA LEU A 120 3.56 20.78 -0.14
C LEU A 120 4.33 19.84 0.79
N VAL A 121 4.71 18.66 0.31
CA VAL A 121 5.47 17.66 1.09
C VAL A 121 6.81 18.22 1.55
N PHE A 122 7.55 18.93 0.68
CA PHE A 122 8.81 19.56 1.08
C PHE A 122 8.60 20.68 2.11
N SER A 123 7.51 21.44 2.01
CA SER A 123 7.15 22.48 2.98
C SER A 123 6.83 21.87 4.36
N LEU A 124 6.03 20.80 4.39
CA LEU A 124 5.72 20.00 5.57
C LEU A 124 6.99 19.44 6.21
N LEU A 125 7.85 18.80 5.40
CA LEU A 125 9.11 18.22 5.87
C LEU A 125 10.04 19.27 6.47
N LYS A 126 10.14 20.45 5.85
CA LYS A 126 10.96 21.55 6.36
C LYS A 126 10.45 22.09 7.69
N ASN A 127 9.12 22.21 7.85
CA ASN A 127 8.51 22.59 9.12
C ASN A 127 8.80 21.54 10.21
N TYR A 128 8.56 20.26 9.91
CA TYR A 128 8.86 19.14 10.81
C TYR A 128 10.33 19.14 11.25
N GLN A 129 11.27 19.26 10.29
CA GLN A 129 12.70 19.28 10.57
C GLN A 129 13.10 20.50 11.42
N LYS A 130 12.49 21.68 11.21
CA LYS A 130 12.74 22.87 12.02
C LYS A 130 12.35 22.65 13.48
N GLN A 131 11.17 22.05 13.72
CA GLN A 131 10.69 21.76 15.08
C GLN A 131 11.60 20.74 15.78
N ARG A 132 11.94 19.63 15.09
CA ARG A 132 12.85 18.62 15.63
C ARG A 132 14.25 19.16 15.93
N LYS A 133 14.81 20.00 15.05
CA LYS A 133 16.13 20.63 15.28
C LYS A 133 16.13 21.58 16.47
N ALA A 134 15.01 22.25 16.74
CA ALA A 134 14.85 23.11 17.91
C ALA A 134 14.59 22.32 19.22
N GLY A 135 14.58 20.98 19.16
CA GLY A 135 14.33 20.11 20.31
C GLY A 135 12.87 20.06 20.74
N PHE A 136 11.95 20.47 19.86
CA PHE A 136 10.51 20.37 20.09
C PHE A 136 9.94 19.07 19.50
N GLU A 137 8.90 18.55 20.13
CA GLU A 137 8.04 17.56 19.52
C GLU A 137 7.25 18.23 18.39
N PRO A 138 7.30 17.68 17.16
CA PRO A 138 6.76 18.32 15.98
C PRO A 138 5.24 18.26 16.00
N VAL A 139 4.59 19.40 16.18
CA VAL A 139 3.14 19.54 16.12
C VAL A 139 2.77 20.33 14.87
N PHE A 140 1.94 19.73 14.03
CA PHE A 140 1.53 20.33 12.78
C PHE A 140 0.27 21.19 12.95
N ARG A 141 0.25 22.39 12.35
CA ARG A 141 -0.90 23.30 12.34
C ARG A 141 -1.18 23.76 10.92
N ARG A 142 -2.46 23.84 10.54
CA ARG A 142 -2.86 24.33 9.19
C ARG A 142 -2.30 25.71 8.87
N GLY A 143 -2.23 26.60 9.87
CA GLY A 143 -1.69 27.96 9.73
C GLY A 143 -0.18 28.05 9.49
N ASP A 144 0.59 27.00 9.80
CA ASP A 144 2.05 26.99 9.66
C ASP A 144 2.53 26.95 8.20
N LEU A 145 1.64 26.64 7.25
CA LEU A 145 1.99 26.45 5.85
C LEU A 145 1.31 27.46 4.92
N PRO A 146 2.02 28.51 4.46
CA PRO A 146 1.51 29.41 3.43
C PRO A 146 1.25 28.71 2.10
N THR A 147 1.84 27.53 1.88
CA THR A 147 1.66 26.69 0.70
C THR A 147 0.21 26.20 0.54
N PHE A 148 -0.52 25.94 1.64
CA PHE A 148 -1.92 25.53 1.56
C PHE A 148 -2.84 26.63 1.01
N LYS A 149 -2.59 27.89 1.37
CA LYS A 149 -3.29 29.05 0.79
C LYS A 149 -3.07 29.18 -0.72
N ARG A 150 -1.92 28.72 -1.23
CA ARG A 150 -1.56 28.86 -2.65
C ARG A 150 -2.15 27.77 -3.54
N ILE A 151 -2.40 26.58 -3.00
CA ILE A 151 -2.87 25.42 -3.78
C ILE A 151 -4.41 25.26 -3.72
N ASN A 152 -5.12 26.16 -3.03
CA ASN A 152 -6.59 26.16 -2.88
C ASN A 152 -7.16 24.76 -2.54
N THR A 153 -6.39 23.98 -1.78
CA THR A 153 -6.76 22.63 -1.35
C THR A 153 -7.39 22.75 0.01
N GLU A 154 -8.69 22.44 0.12
CA GLU A 154 -9.31 22.17 1.40
C GLU A 154 -8.68 20.88 1.94
N VAL A 155 -7.92 21.01 3.02
CA VAL A 155 -7.29 19.86 3.69
C VAL A 155 -8.29 19.37 4.70
N ASP A 156 -8.90 18.22 4.48
CA ASP A 156 -9.83 17.63 5.45
C ASP A 156 -9.10 17.16 6.73
N ALA A 157 -7.81 16.82 6.61
CA ALA A 157 -6.96 16.41 7.73
C ALA A 157 -6.46 17.59 8.60
N TRP A 158 -6.12 17.31 9.86
CA TRP A 158 -5.59 18.29 10.84
C TRP A 158 -6.53 19.48 11.10
N ASP A 159 -7.82 19.21 11.30
CA ASP A 159 -8.87 20.20 11.61
C ASP A 159 -8.79 20.79 13.03
N GLY A 160 -7.83 20.33 13.82
CA GLY A 160 -7.64 20.74 15.21
C GLY A 160 -8.49 19.95 16.20
N THR A 161 -9.27 18.96 15.74
CA THR A 161 -10.02 18.04 16.62
C THR A 161 -9.17 16.85 17.08
N ASP A 162 -8.09 16.53 16.36
CA ASP A 162 -7.18 15.45 16.69
C ASP A 162 -6.37 15.75 17.96
N GLU A 163 -6.59 14.99 19.03
CA GLU A 163 -5.91 15.20 20.32
C GLU A 163 -4.38 15.21 20.21
N VAL A 164 -3.82 14.30 19.39
CA VAL A 164 -2.37 14.18 19.13
C VAL A 164 -1.78 15.38 18.40
N THR A 165 -2.61 16.23 17.80
CA THR A 165 -2.19 17.46 17.10
C THR A 165 -2.27 18.68 18.01
N THR A 166 -2.69 18.50 19.26
CA THR A 166 -2.74 19.58 20.26
C THR A 166 -1.44 19.68 21.06
N THR A 167 -1.05 20.91 21.34
CA THR A 167 0.09 21.26 22.21
C THR A 167 -0.10 20.67 23.60
N LYS A 168 -1.35 20.69 24.10
CA LYS A 168 -1.76 20.15 25.40
C LYS A 168 -1.44 18.67 25.55
N PHE A 169 -1.77 17.84 24.57
CA PHE A 169 -1.52 16.39 24.61
C PHE A 169 -0.05 16.03 24.85
N TRP A 170 0.86 16.76 24.21
CA TRP A 170 2.30 16.54 24.33
C TRP A 170 2.89 17.17 25.59
N HIS A 171 2.35 18.31 26.00
CA HIS A 171 2.71 18.96 27.27
C HIS A 171 2.36 18.05 28.46
N ASP A 172 1.18 17.43 28.46
CA ASP A 172 0.72 16.50 29.50
C ASP A 172 1.61 15.23 29.58
N ARG A 173 2.36 14.91 28.51
CA ARG A 173 3.33 13.82 28.45
C ARG A 173 4.78 14.26 28.71
N GLY A 174 4.97 15.49 29.19
CA GLY A 174 6.30 16.04 29.52
C GLY A 174 7.19 16.29 28.29
N LYS A 175 6.61 16.40 27.10
CA LYS A 175 7.35 16.74 25.88
C LYS A 175 7.40 18.25 25.70
N LYS A 176 8.55 18.75 25.24
CA LYS A 176 8.73 20.16 24.93
C LYS A 176 8.08 20.45 23.58
N VAL A 177 7.11 21.36 23.55
CA VAL A 177 6.40 21.76 22.32
C VAL A 177 6.59 23.25 22.11
N ARG A 178 6.47 23.73 20.87
CA ARG A 178 6.46 25.17 20.58
C ARG A 178 5.26 25.84 21.28
N PRO A 179 5.41 27.05 21.85
CA PRO A 179 4.28 27.80 22.39
C PRO A 179 3.17 28.02 21.35
N ASP A 180 1.94 28.14 21.82
CA ASP A 180 0.83 28.58 20.98
C ASP A 180 1.11 30.05 20.58
N ASP A 181 1.10 30.35 19.28
CA ASP A 181 1.15 31.72 18.81
C ASP A 181 -0.24 32.32 19.16
N GLU A 182 -0.28 33.35 20.01
CA GLU A 182 -1.52 34.07 20.40
C GLU A 182 -2.26 34.67 19.20
#